data_AF-A0A958IEE0-F1
#
_entry.id   AF-A0A958IEE0-F1
#
_cell.length_a   1.000
_cell.length_b   1.000
_cell.length_c   1.000
_cell.angle_alpha   90.00
_cell.angle_beta   90.00
_cell.angle_gamma   90.00
#
_symmetry.space_group_name_H-M   'P 1'
#
loop_
_entity.id
_entity.type
_entity.pdbx_description
1 polymer ?
#
loop_
_entity_poly.entity_id
_entity_poly.type
_entity_poly.pdbx_seq_one_letter_code
_entity_poly.pdbx_strand_id
1 'polypeptide(L)' 'YKLTVDFGPEIGVRRASAQVTVLYKKDELLNKQVIGVVNFPKKQIGPFMSECLVTGLYNSNGDVVLAVPDQSVQNGAKLG' A
#
# COMPACT_ATOMS: atom_id res chain seq x y z
N TYR A 1 -8.95 4.66 1.89
CA TYR A 1 -8.46 4.64 3.28
C TYR A 1 -7.08 5.26 3.40
N LYS A 2 -6.73 5.76 4.60
CA LYS A 2 -5.37 6.14 4.98
C LYS A 2 -4.72 4.92 5.61
N LEU A 3 -3.59 4.47 5.06
CA LEU A 3 -2.89 3.26 5.47
C LEU A 3 -1.56 3.63 6.12
N THR A 4 -1.15 2.80 7.07
CA THR A 4 0.18 2.81 7.68
C THR A 4 0.82 1.47 7.32
N VAL A 5 1.93 1.51 6.59
CA VAL A 5 2.58 0.31 6.04
C VAL A 5 4.00 0.23 6.57
N ASP A 6 4.35 -0.94 7.10
CA ASP A 6 5.70 -1.25 7.54
C ASP A 6 6.52 -1.83 6.38
N PHE A 7 7.54 -1.11 5.92
CA PHE A 7 8.47 -1.54 4.88
C PHE A 7 9.81 -2.05 5.48
N GLY A 8 9.79 -2.53 6.72
CA GLY A 8 10.96 -3.11 7.39
C GLY A 8 11.93 -2.07 7.94
N PRO A 9 13.02 -2.49 8.58
CA PRO A 9 13.89 -1.59 9.36
C PRO A 9 14.65 -0.56 8.50
N GLU A 10 14.98 -0.87 7.25
CA GLU A 10 15.75 0.04 6.39
C GLU A 10 14.91 1.23 5.88
N ILE A 11 13.65 0.98 5.54
CA ILE A 11 12.73 2.01 5.01
C ILE A 11 11.91 2.61 6.15
N GLY A 12 11.47 1.77 7.07
CA GLY A 12 10.57 2.09 8.17
C GLY A 12 9.11 2.18 7.74
N VAL A 13 8.30 2.75 8.62
CA VAL A 13 6.86 2.88 8.43
C VAL A 13 6.54 4.08 7.53
N ARG A 14 5.60 3.91 6.60
CA ARG A 14 5.14 4.97 5.67
C ARG A 14 3.63 5.07 5.64
N ARG A 15 3.13 6.29 5.43
CA ARG A 15 1.71 6.55 5.27
C ARG A 15 1.32 6.62 3.80
N ALA A 16 0.19 6.01 3.45
CA ALA A 16 -0.37 6.04 2.10
C ALA A 16 -1.86 6.39 2.11
N SER A 17 -2.37 6.92 1.00
CA SER A 17 -3.80 6.98 0.72
C SER A 17 -4.12 6.04 -0.43
N ALA A 18 -5.08 5.13 -0.23
CA ALA A 18 -5.47 4.14 -1.23
C ALA A 18 -7.00 4.09 -1.40
N GLN A 19 -7.48 4.03 -2.65
CA GLN A 19 -8.91 3.94 -2.97
C GLN A 19 -9.36 2.47 -3.08
N VAL A 20 -9.30 1.76 -1.96
CA VAL A 20 -9.51 0.30 -1.89
C VAL A 20 -10.79 -0.08 -1.13
N THR A 21 -11.69 0.88 -0.90
CA THR A 21 -12.83 0.71 0.00
C THR A 21 -13.95 -0.16 -0.58
N VAL A 22 -13.95 -0.37 -1.90
CA VAL A 22 -14.95 -1.21 -2.58
C VAL A 22 -14.68 -2.69 -2.33
N LEU A 23 -13.41 -3.11 -2.40
CA LEU A 23 -13.02 -4.52 -2.32
C LEU A 23 -12.47 -4.95 -0.95
N TYR A 24 -12.14 -4.00 -0.08
CA TYR A 24 -11.46 -4.31 1.19
C TYR A 24 -12.13 -3.62 2.37
N LYS A 25 -12.37 -4.39 3.42
CA LYS A 25 -12.71 -3.90 4.76
C LYS A 25 -11.44 -3.58 5.53
N LYS A 26 -11.55 -2.76 6.58
CA LYS A 26 -10.40 -2.36 7.41
C LYS A 26 -9.69 -3.56 8.05
N ASP A 27 -10.46 -4.52 8.56
CA ASP A 27 -9.90 -5.67 9.28
C ASP A 27 -9.15 -6.63 8.33
N GLU A 28 -9.53 -6.67 7.06
CA GLU A 28 -8.84 -7.45 6.02
C GLU A 28 -7.51 -6.82 5.59
N LEU A 29 -7.30 -5.54 5.90
CA LEU A 29 -6.08 -4.80 5.60
C LEU A 29 -5.07 -4.89 6.75
N LEU A 30 -5.50 -5.24 7.95
CA LEU A 30 -4.58 -5.46 9.07
C LEU A 30 -3.68 -6.65 8.76
N ASN A 31 -2.36 -6.47 8.93
CA ASN A 31 -1.33 -7.47 8.65
C ASN A 31 -1.27 -7.96 7.19
N LYS A 32 -2.03 -7.37 6.26
CA LYS A 32 -1.93 -7.69 4.84
C LYS A 32 -0.63 -7.10 4.27
N GLN A 33 0.16 -7.95 3.63
CA GLN A 33 1.32 -7.49 2.88
C GLN A 33 0.89 -6.82 1.57
N VAL A 34 1.60 -5.77 1.19
CA VAL A 34 1.35 -5.00 -0.03
C VAL A 34 2.66 -4.69 -0.73
N ILE A 35 2.60 -4.46 -2.03
CA ILE A 35 3.70 -3.87 -2.78
C ILE A 35 3.52 -2.35 -2.80
N GLY A 36 4.63 -1.60 -2.70
CA GLY A 36 4.57 -0.15 -2.73
C GLY A 36 5.83 0.52 -3.27
N VAL A 37 5.65 1.67 -3.90
CA VAL A 37 6.75 2.54 -4.36
C VAL A 37 7.06 3.55 -3.26
N VAL A 38 8.28 3.50 -2.73
CA VAL A 38 8.70 4.24 -1.51
C VAL A 38 9.64 5.43 -1.79
N ASN A 39 10.10 5.58 -3.03
CA ASN A 39 11.05 6.62 -3.44
C ASN A 39 10.39 7.78 -4.19
N PHE A 40 9.05 7.84 -4.26
CA PHE A 40 8.37 8.98 -4.83
C PHE A 40 8.42 10.20 -3.90
N PRO A 41 8.43 11.42 -4.47
CA PRO A 41 8.19 12.62 -3.68
C PRO A 41 6.88 12.49 -2.90
N LYS A 42 6.87 13.02 -1.68
CA LYS A 42 5.65 13.03 -0.88
C LYS A 42 4.54 13.77 -1.62
N LYS A 43 3.35 13.20 -1.65
CA LYS A 43 2.19 13.75 -2.38
C LYS A 43 1.18 14.31 -1.40
N GLN A 44 0.88 15.60 -1.52
CA GLN A 44 -0.20 16.24 -0.77
C GLN A 44 -1.56 15.84 -1.35
N ILE A 45 -2.46 15.34 -0.50
CA ILE A 45 -3.83 14.94 -0.84
C ILE A 45 -4.77 15.56 0.19
N GLY A 46 -5.33 16.73 -0.13
CA GLY A 46 -6.09 17.53 0.84
C GLY A 46 -5.23 17.83 2.07
N PRO A 47 -5.65 17.49 3.31
CA PRO A 47 -4.84 17.67 4.52
C PRO A 47 -3.84 16.53 4.79
N PHE A 48 -3.76 15.51 3.93
CA PHE A 48 -2.95 14.31 4.15
C PHE A 48 -1.70 14.31 3.27
N MET A 49 -0.54 14.01 3.86
CA MET A 49 0.72 13.83 3.14
C MET A 49 0.98 12.34 2.92
N SER A 50 0.88 11.87 1.68
CA SER A 50 1.20 10.49 1.29
C SER A 50 2.71 10.37 1.07
N GLU A 51 3.31 9.32 1.62
CA GLU A 51 4.76 9.10 1.63
C GLU A 51 5.19 7.92 0.77
N CYS A 52 4.23 7.12 0.32
CA CYS A 52 4.43 6.07 -0.67
C CYS A 52 3.17 5.90 -1.53
N LEU A 53 3.30 5.09 -2.58
CA LEU A 53 2.21 4.58 -3.39
C LEU A 53 2.03 3.09 -3.10
N VAL A 54 0.90 2.70 -2.50
CA VAL A 54 0.49 1.29 -2.43
C VAL A 54 -0.05 0.88 -3.80
N THR A 55 0.44 -0.24 -4.34
CA THR A 55 0.14 -0.65 -5.72
C THR A 55 -1.01 -1.65 -5.80
N GLY A 56 -1.61 -1.72 -6.99
CA GLY A 56 -2.71 -2.61 -7.30
C GLY A 56 -3.04 -2.56 -8.79
N LEU A 57 -3.96 -3.43 -9.21
CA LEU A 57 -4.48 -3.52 -10.56
C LEU A 57 -5.97 -3.19 -10.56
N TYR A 58 -6.47 -2.65 -11.66
CA TYR A 58 -7.91 -2.46 -11.83
C TYR A 58 -8.56 -3.77 -12.27
N ASN A 59 -9.64 -4.19 -11.60
CA ASN A 59 -10.50 -5.26 -12.10
C ASN A 59 -11.40 -4.73 -13.24
N SER A 60 -12.28 -5.58 -13.78
CA SER A 60 -13.23 -5.21 -14.85
C SER A 60 -14.19 -4.07 -14.49
N ASN A 61 -14.40 -3.80 -13.19
CA ASN A 61 -15.26 -2.75 -12.69
C ASN A 61 -14.50 -1.43 -12.41
N GLY A 62 -13.18 -1.42 -12.61
CA GLY A 62 -12.32 -0.28 -12.28
C GLY A 62 -11.96 -0.20 -10.79
N ASP A 63 -12.28 -1.22 -9.99
CA ASP A 63 -11.89 -1.26 -8.58
C ASP A 63 -10.45 -1.73 -8.41
N VAL A 64 -9.75 -1.17 -7.42
CA VAL A 64 -8.35 -1.50 -7.16
C VAL A 64 -8.24 -2.82 -6.39
N VAL A 65 -7.67 -3.83 -7.03
CA VAL A 65 -7.20 -5.08 -6.42
C VAL A 65 -5.74 -4.88 -5.99
N LEU A 66 -5.44 -4.99 -4.71
CA LEU A 66 -4.08 -4.81 -4.17
C LEU A 66 -3.10 -5.82 -4.76
N ALA A 67 -1.93 -5.34 -5.15
CA ALA A 67 -0.82 -6.19 -5.53
C ALA A 67 -0.12 -6.70 -4.25
N VAL A 68 -0.03 -8.02 -4.12
CA VAL A 68 0.51 -8.70 -2.95
C VAL A 68 1.45 -9.82 -3.41
N PRO A 69 2.46 -10.19 -2.61
CA PRO A 69 3.22 -11.39 -2.90
C PRO A 69 2.33 -12.63 -2.70
N ASP A 70 2.52 -13.65 -3.54
CA ASP A 70 1.77 -14.93 -3.45
C ASP A 70 2.05 -15.67 -2.14
N GLN A 71 3.27 -15.50 -1.61
CA GLN A 71 3.69 -16.03 -0.31
C GLN A 71 4.21 -14.91 0.58
N SER A 72 4.19 -15.15 1.89
CA SER A 72 4.72 -14.16 2.82
C SER A 72 6.23 -13.99 2.66
N VAL A 73 6.67 -12.74 2.68
CA VAL A 73 8.09 -12.35 2.58
C VAL A 73 8.45 -11.39 3.71
N GLN A 74 9.75 -11.13 3.91
CA GLN A 74 10.19 -10.12 4.88
C GLN A 74 9.73 -8.72 4.44
N ASN A 75 9.22 -7.91 5.39
CA ASN A 75 8.91 -6.51 5.11
C ASN A 75 10.18 -5.77 4.65
N GLY A 76 10.03 -4.99 3.58
CA GLY A 76 11.14 -4.31 2.92
C GLY A 76 11.80 -5.11 1.79
N ALA A 77 11.35 -6.32 1.50
CA ALA A 77 11.77 -7.06 0.31
C ALA A 77 11.56 -6.21 -0.95
N LYS A 78 12.59 -6.14 -1.79
CA LYS A 78 12.53 -5.41 -3.06
C LYS A 78 11.77 -6.23 -4.09
N LEU A 79 10.91 -5.56 -4.86
CA LEU A 79 10.29 -6.15 -6.04
C LEU A 79 11.40 -6.44 -7.07
N GLY A 80 11.40 -7.67 -7.59
CA GLY A 80 12.31 -8.12 -8.66
C GLY A 80 11.75 -7.89 -10.05
#